data_AF-A0A973HCT3-F1
#
_entry.id   AF-A0A973HCT3-F1
#
_cell.length_a   1.000
_cell.length_b   1.000
_cell.length_c   1.000
_cell.angle_alpha   90.00
_cell.angle_beta   90.00
_cell.angle_gamma   90.00
#
_symmetry.space_group_name_H-M   'P 1'
#
loop_
_entity.id
_entity.type
_entity.pdbx_description
1 polymer ?
#
loop_
_entity_poly.entity_id
_entity_poly.type
_entity_poly.pdbx_seq_one_letter_code
_entity_poly.pdbx_strand_id
1 'polypeptide(L)'
;MKYGMLFTAVLLTGCSSVNSETDADSVVHSSYEAIDFIVEHKASEVALKCRPRSKEVASKTDWVKECNRRAFDYLTEQESNSVEFVREVTEKPFGMAADFAARFLMPNPENFEEVIIAQSFEYQLNEI
;
A
#
# COMPACT_ATOMS: atom_id res chain seq x y z
N MET A 1 42.27 52.06 13.34
CA MET A 1 42.28 50.58 13.50
C MET A 1 41.17 50.27 14.50
N LYS A 2 39.94 49.93 14.10
CA LYS A 2 39.40 48.64 13.63
C LYS A 2 39.73 47.44 14.56
N TYR A 3 38.68 46.63 14.77
CA TYR A 3 38.55 45.38 15.55
C TYR A 3 38.27 45.57 17.05
N GLY A 4 37.22 45.01 17.66
CA GLY A 4 36.21 44.05 17.19
C GLY A 4 35.32 43.63 18.38
N MET A 5 34.03 43.41 18.12
CA MET A 5 32.99 42.97 19.05
C MET A 5 33.21 41.55 19.59
N LEU A 6 32.62 41.24 20.75
CA LEU A 6 32.03 39.93 21.11
C LEU A 6 30.97 40.19 22.21
N PHE A 7 29.67 40.21 21.88
CA PHE A 7 28.69 39.11 21.79
C PHE A 7 28.31 38.47 23.14
N THR A 8 27.07 38.75 23.57
CA THR A 8 26.17 37.75 24.18
C THR A 8 24.73 38.21 23.96
N ALA A 9 24.09 37.70 22.91
CA ALA A 9 22.64 37.76 22.75
C ALA A 9 22.05 36.46 23.32
N VAL A 10 21.21 36.60 24.35
CA VAL A 10 20.40 35.52 24.91
C VAL A 10 19.22 35.30 23.97
N LEU A 11 19.14 34.15 23.32
CA LEU A 11 17.96 33.70 22.60
C LEU A 11 17.31 32.55 23.37
N LEU A 12 16.28 32.90 24.13
CA LEU A 12 15.23 31.97 24.57
C LEU A 12 14.42 31.60 23.32
N THR A 13 14.65 30.41 22.78
CA THR A 13 13.72 29.78 21.84
C THR A 13 13.10 28.59 22.56
N GLY A 14 11.79 28.68 22.73
CA GLY A 14 10.99 27.67 23.40
C GLY A 14 11.06 26.33 22.69
N CYS A 15 10.94 25.26 23.47
CA CYS A 15 10.67 23.94 22.96
C CYS A 15 9.26 23.96 22.34
N SER A 16 9.16 24.29 21.06
CA SER A 16 8.00 23.91 20.28
C SER A 16 8.12 22.40 20.06
N SER A 17 7.44 21.63 20.91
CA SER A 17 7.10 20.24 20.60
C SER A 17 6.21 20.27 19.37
N VAL A 18 6.82 20.17 18.20
CA VAL A 18 6.10 19.73 17.02
C VAL A 18 5.84 18.25 17.26
N ASN A 19 4.69 17.97 17.87
CA ASN A 19 4.03 16.69 17.67
C ASN A 19 3.63 16.66 16.19
N SER A 20 4.57 16.22 15.35
CA SER A 20 4.24 15.79 14.00
C SER A 20 3.66 14.40 14.15
N GLU A 21 2.35 14.31 14.35
CA GLU A 21 1.57 13.14 13.93
C GLU A 21 1.68 13.07 12.40
N THR A 22 2.80 12.57 11.91
CA THR A 22 2.83 11.97 10.58
C THR A 22 2.22 10.59 10.73
N ASP A 23 0.92 10.49 10.46
CA ASP A 23 0.38 9.30 9.79
C ASP A 23 1.22 9.13 8.52
N ALA A 24 2.29 8.36 8.65
CA ALA A 24 3.18 8.06 7.56
C ALA A 24 2.48 6.98 6.72
N ASP A 25 1.64 7.41 5.78
CA ASP A 25 1.19 6.57 4.67
C ASP A 25 2.45 6.08 3.93
N SER A 26 2.87 4.85 4.25
CA SER A 26 4.00 4.22 3.56
C SER A 26 3.43 3.41 2.40
N VAL A 27 3.91 3.73 1.19
CA VAL A 27 3.52 3.04 -0.04
C VAL A 27 4.67 2.13 -0.46
N VAL A 28 4.44 0.82 -0.44
CA VAL A 28 5.39 -0.15 -0.99
C VAL A 28 4.88 -0.60 -2.35
N HIS A 29 5.72 -0.41 -3.36
CA HIS A 29 5.44 -0.86 -4.72
C HIS A 29 6.31 -2.08 -5.04
N SER A 30 5.68 -3.22 -5.34
CA SER A 30 6.37 -4.36 -5.91
C SER A 30 5.87 -4.59 -7.34
N SER A 31 6.79 -4.49 -8.29
CA SER A 31 6.50 -4.81 -9.69
C SER A 31 6.88 -6.26 -9.93
N TYR A 32 5.90 -7.05 -10.35
CA TYR A 32 6.15 -8.36 -10.94
C TYR A 32 5.99 -8.22 -12.45
N GLU A 33 6.60 -9.10 -13.23
CA GLU A 33 6.68 -8.93 -14.69
C GLU A 33 5.31 -8.64 -15.35
N ALA A 34 4.21 -9.13 -14.78
CA ALA A 34 2.86 -8.94 -15.29
C ALA A 34 1.99 -7.89 -14.55
N ILE A 35 2.25 -7.61 -13.26
CA ILE A 35 1.34 -6.79 -12.43
C ILE A 35 2.08 -5.70 -11.66
N ASP A 36 1.41 -4.57 -11.47
CA ASP A 36 1.76 -3.56 -10.49
C ASP A 36 0.98 -3.91 -9.21
N PHE A 37 1.70 -4.28 -8.14
CA PHE A 37 1.12 -4.53 -6.81
C PHE A 37 1.52 -3.39 -5.86
N ILE A 38 0.53 -2.77 -5.24
CA ILE A 38 0.69 -1.59 -4.40
C ILE A 38 0.13 -1.90 -3.02
N VAL A 39 0.91 -1.61 -2.00
CA VAL A 39 0.54 -1.71 -0.60
C VAL A 39 0.58 -0.32 0.00
N GLU A 40 -0.53 0.12 0.59
CA GLU A 40 -0.64 1.39 1.30
C GLU A 40 -0.97 1.10 2.76
N HIS A 41 -0.05 1.44 3.66
CA HIS A 41 -0.25 1.27 5.10
C HIS A 41 -0.92 2.50 5.70
N LYS A 42 -1.93 2.28 6.53
CA LYS A 42 -2.53 3.30 7.41
C LYS A 42 -2.49 2.84 8.86
N ALA A 43 -2.91 3.70 9.79
CA ALA A 43 -2.82 3.45 11.22
C ALA A 43 -3.42 2.09 11.68
N SER A 44 -4.56 1.68 11.14
CA SER A 44 -5.28 0.45 11.53
C SER A 44 -5.77 -0.38 10.33
N GLU A 45 -5.27 -0.10 9.13
CA GLU A 45 -5.62 -0.84 7.94
C GLU A 45 -4.47 -0.87 6.94
N VAL A 46 -4.47 -1.89 6.09
CA VAL A 46 -3.65 -1.94 4.89
C VAL A 46 -4.55 -1.98 3.67
N ALA A 47 -4.33 -1.04 2.74
CA ALA A 47 -5.00 -1.02 1.46
C ALA A 47 -4.10 -1.66 0.40
N LEU A 48 -4.57 -2.77 -0.16
CA LEU A 48 -3.91 -3.47 -1.26
C LEU A 48 -4.54 -3.03 -2.58
N LYS A 49 -3.71 -2.77 -3.58
CA LYS A 49 -4.16 -2.48 -4.94
C LYS A 49 -3.35 -3.28 -5.95
N CYS A 50 -3.99 -3.64 -7.06
CA CYS A 50 -3.33 -4.39 -8.11
C CYS A 50 -3.87 -4.03 -9.49
N ARG A 51 -3.01 -4.04 -10.51
CA ARG A 51 -3.41 -3.83 -11.91
C ARG A 51 -2.47 -4.56 -12.87
N PRO A 52 -2.95 -4.93 -14.07
CA PRO A 52 -2.08 -5.43 -15.14
C PRO A 52 -1.13 -4.32 -15.64
N ARG A 53 0.08 -4.69 -16.09
CA ARG A 53 1.09 -3.72 -16.57
C ARG A 53 1.07 -3.48 -18.08
N SER A 54 0.33 -4.28 -18.83
CA SER A 54 0.23 -4.14 -20.27
C SER A 54 -1.10 -4.64 -20.79
N LYS A 55 -1.42 -4.21 -22.01
CA LYS A 55 -2.52 -4.74 -22.82
C LYS A 55 -2.48 -6.27 -22.95
N GLU A 56 -1.29 -6.84 -23.20
CA GLU A 56 -1.12 -8.29 -23.37
C GLU A 56 -1.51 -9.03 -22.08
N VAL A 57 -1.15 -8.49 -20.92
CA VAL A 57 -1.53 -9.05 -19.64
C VAL A 57 -3.04 -8.87 -19.39
N ALA A 58 -3.56 -7.67 -19.64
CA ALA A 58 -4.98 -7.32 -19.48
C ALA A 58 -5.92 -8.15 -20.38
N SER A 59 -5.43 -8.65 -21.52
CA SER A 59 -6.16 -9.54 -22.42
C SER A 59 -6.41 -10.95 -21.86
N LYS A 60 -5.88 -11.25 -20.67
CA LYS A 60 -6.05 -12.51 -19.95
C LYS A 60 -6.61 -12.23 -18.56
N THR A 61 -7.18 -13.23 -17.91
CA THR A 61 -7.63 -13.09 -16.51
C THR A 61 -6.58 -13.52 -15.50
N ASP A 62 -5.44 -14.07 -15.95
CA ASP A 62 -4.43 -14.67 -15.06
C ASP A 62 -3.74 -13.66 -14.14
N TRP A 63 -3.71 -12.37 -14.52
CA TRP A 63 -3.18 -11.33 -13.66
C TRP A 63 -3.96 -11.18 -12.34
N VAL A 64 -5.26 -11.50 -12.32
CA VAL A 64 -6.06 -11.51 -11.08
C VAL A 64 -5.65 -12.65 -10.15
N LYS A 65 -5.23 -13.80 -10.70
CA LYS A 65 -4.70 -14.90 -9.88
C LYS A 65 -3.40 -14.48 -9.22
N GLU A 66 -2.51 -13.83 -9.98
CA GLU A 66 -1.27 -13.31 -9.43
C GLU A 66 -1.52 -12.20 -8.40
N CYS A 67 -2.46 -11.28 -8.64
CA CYS A 67 -2.86 -10.28 -7.65
C CYS A 67 -3.35 -10.91 -6.33
N ASN A 68 -4.25 -11.89 -6.41
CA ASN A 68 -4.75 -12.57 -5.22
C ASN A 68 -3.65 -13.34 -4.48
N ARG A 69 -2.77 -14.03 -5.21
CA ARG A 69 -1.62 -14.72 -4.63
C ARG A 69 -0.70 -13.76 -3.88
N ARG A 70 -0.34 -12.62 -4.50
CA ARG A 70 0.51 -11.60 -3.86
C ARG A 70 -0.14 -10.97 -2.64
N ALA A 71 -1.43 -10.68 -2.72
CA ALA A 71 -2.17 -10.17 -1.57
C ALA A 71 -2.23 -11.20 -0.43
N PHE A 72 -2.47 -12.48 -0.75
CA PHE A 72 -2.52 -13.54 0.25
C PHE A 72 -1.16 -13.73 0.92
N ASP A 73 -0.10 -13.88 0.13
CA ASP A 73 1.28 -14.02 0.61
C ASP A 73 1.64 -12.85 1.54
N TYR A 74 1.31 -11.61 1.14
CA TYR A 74 1.56 -10.41 1.93
C TYR A 74 0.78 -10.41 3.26
N LEU A 75 -0.53 -10.69 3.22
CA LEU A 75 -1.37 -10.67 4.42
C LEU A 75 -0.94 -11.76 5.41
N THR A 76 -0.65 -12.98 4.94
CA THR A 76 -0.15 -14.06 5.80
C THR A 76 1.24 -13.75 6.38
N GLU A 77 2.09 -13.03 5.65
CA GLU A 77 3.36 -12.51 6.20
C GLU A 77 3.10 -11.49 7.31
N GLN A 78 2.11 -10.59 7.16
CA GLN A 78 1.73 -9.66 8.23
C GLN A 78 1.20 -10.39 9.47
N GLU A 79 0.36 -11.43 9.30
CA GLU A 79 -0.12 -12.25 10.42
C GLU A 79 1.05 -12.90 11.20
N SER A 80 2.06 -13.37 10.47
CA SER A 80 3.29 -13.92 11.07
C SER A 80 4.10 -12.87 11.83
N ASN A 81 3.87 -11.57 11.56
CA ASN A 81 4.53 -10.42 12.17
C ASN A 81 3.66 -9.75 13.26
N SER A 82 2.76 -10.50 13.92
CA SER A 82 1.92 -10.03 15.03
C SER A 82 0.81 -9.04 14.65
N VAL A 83 0.39 -9.04 13.39
CA VAL A 83 -0.83 -8.34 12.95
C VAL A 83 -2.02 -9.30 13.04
N GLU A 84 -3.13 -8.87 13.64
CA GLU A 84 -4.38 -9.63 13.63
C GLU A 84 -5.41 -8.92 12.74
N PHE A 85 -5.73 -9.49 11.59
CA PHE A 85 -6.77 -8.94 10.71
C PHE A 85 -8.17 -9.17 11.30
N VAL A 86 -9.03 -8.16 11.20
CA VAL A 86 -10.42 -8.21 11.68
C VAL A 86 -11.24 -9.29 10.94
N ARG A 87 -10.83 -9.65 9.73
CA ARG A 87 -11.46 -10.68 8.90
C ARG A 87 -10.44 -11.73 8.52
N GLU A 88 -10.91 -12.97 8.38
CA GLU A 88 -10.10 -14.08 7.90
C GLU A 88 -9.46 -13.76 6.55
N VAL A 89 -8.15 -13.97 6.46
CA VAL A 89 -7.38 -13.86 5.22
C VAL A 89 -7.70 -15.07 4.35
N THR A 90 -8.37 -14.85 3.22
CA THR A 90 -8.74 -15.92 2.27
C THR A 90 -7.79 -15.98 1.08
N GLU A 91 -7.71 -17.12 0.39
CA GLU A 91 -6.92 -17.28 -0.85
C GLU A 91 -7.31 -16.32 -1.99
N LYS A 92 -8.44 -15.61 -1.86
CA LYS A 92 -8.88 -14.56 -2.80
C LYS A 92 -9.11 -13.22 -2.08
N PRO A 93 -8.06 -12.51 -1.65
CA PRO A 93 -8.21 -11.25 -0.93
C PRO A 93 -9.02 -10.18 -1.69
N PHE A 94 -8.90 -10.10 -3.02
CA PHE A 94 -9.69 -9.16 -3.83
C PHE A 94 -11.09 -9.67 -4.21
N GLY A 95 -11.42 -10.90 -3.79
CA GLY A 95 -12.73 -11.52 -3.96
C GLY A 95 -13.20 -11.66 -5.42
N MET A 96 -14.51 -11.86 -5.57
CA MET A 96 -15.13 -12.00 -6.90
C MET A 96 -15.13 -10.69 -7.71
N ALA A 97 -15.03 -9.53 -7.04
CA ALA A 97 -14.99 -8.23 -7.72
C ALA A 97 -13.81 -8.11 -8.68
N ALA A 98 -12.65 -8.67 -8.31
CA ALA A 98 -11.49 -8.74 -9.20
C ALA A 98 -11.73 -9.65 -10.40
N ASP A 99 -12.36 -10.81 -10.20
CA ASP A 99 -12.74 -11.71 -11.29
C ASP A 99 -13.68 -11.01 -12.29
N PHE A 100 -14.62 -10.18 -11.80
CA PHE A 100 -15.49 -9.36 -12.65
C PHE A 100 -14.71 -8.27 -13.40
N ALA A 101 -13.83 -7.53 -12.71
CA ALA A 101 -13.02 -6.49 -13.33
C ALA A 101 -12.17 -7.04 -14.48
N ALA A 102 -11.52 -8.20 -14.29
CA ALA A 102 -10.75 -8.84 -15.36
C ALA A 102 -11.61 -9.28 -16.54
N ARG A 103 -12.79 -9.86 -16.30
CA ARG A 103 -13.71 -10.27 -17.39
C ARG A 103 -14.22 -9.08 -18.19
N PHE A 104 -14.36 -7.92 -17.55
CA PHE A 104 -14.81 -6.69 -18.21
C PHE A 104 -13.68 -6.00 -18.98
N LEU A 105 -12.45 -6.07 -18.46
CA LEU A 105 -11.26 -5.53 -19.12
C LEU A 105 -10.81 -6.38 -20.32
N MET A 106 -10.91 -7.71 -20.22
CA MET A 106 -10.46 -8.66 -21.25
C MET A 106 -10.92 -8.35 -22.69
N PRO A 107 -12.18 -7.96 -22.97
CA PRO A 107 -12.60 -7.57 -24.32
C PRO A 107 -12.07 -6.20 -24.78
N ASN A 108 -11.64 -5.33 -23.86
CA ASN A 108 -11.13 -3.99 -24.14
C ASN A 108 -9.79 -3.74 -23.41
N PRO A 109 -8.74 -4.52 -23.69
CA PRO A 109 -7.50 -4.50 -22.91
C PRO A 109 -6.69 -3.22 -23.09
N GLU A 110 -7.04 -2.34 -24.03
CA GLU A 110 -6.44 -1.01 -24.18
C GLU A 110 -6.68 -0.14 -22.95
N ASN A 111 -7.75 -0.39 -22.20
CA ASN A 111 -8.11 0.40 -21.01
C ASN A 111 -7.40 -0.10 -19.74
N PHE A 112 -6.30 -0.86 -19.88
CA PHE A 112 -5.65 -1.50 -18.73
C PHE A 112 -5.12 -0.51 -17.70
N GLU A 113 -4.71 0.69 -18.12
CA GLU A 113 -4.22 1.74 -17.23
C GLU A 113 -5.33 2.32 -16.33
N GLU A 114 -6.60 2.20 -16.76
CA GLU A 114 -7.77 2.70 -16.05
C GLU A 114 -8.30 1.70 -15.00
N VAL A 115 -7.86 0.44 -15.06
CA VAL A 115 -8.35 -0.62 -14.16
C VAL A 115 -7.38 -0.82 -13.00
N ILE A 116 -7.91 -0.68 -11.79
CA ILE A 116 -7.23 -1.04 -10.56
C ILE A 116 -8.21 -1.78 -9.65
N ILE A 117 -7.83 -2.98 -9.21
CA ILE A 117 -8.57 -3.69 -8.15
C ILE A 117 -7.98 -3.26 -6.81
N ALA A 118 -8.83 -3.01 -5.83
CA ALA A 118 -8.42 -2.52 -4.52
C ALA A 118 -9.23 -3.18 -3.42
N GLN A 119 -8.60 -3.44 -2.27
CA GLN A 119 -9.24 -3.94 -1.07
C GLN A 119 -8.48 -3.50 0.17
N SER A 120 -9.22 -3.06 1.20
CA SER A 120 -8.66 -2.73 2.51
C SER A 120 -8.86 -3.87 3.51
N PHE A 121 -7.86 -4.07 4.37
CA PHE A 121 -7.86 -5.03 5.45
C PHE A 121 -7.57 -4.30 6.76
N GLU A 122 -8.60 -4.18 7.58
CA GLU A 122 -8.50 -3.65 8.95
C GLU A 122 -7.76 -4.66 9.83
N TYR A 123 -6.90 -4.17 10.72
CA TYR A 123 -6.16 -5.01 11.65
C TYR A 123 -5.95 -4.34 13.01
N GLN A 124 -5.60 -5.18 13.99
CA GLN A 124 -5.12 -4.79 15.30
C GLN A 124 -3.66 -5.25 15.43
N LEU A 125 -2.85 -4.46 16.12
CA LEU A 125 -1.50 -4.89 16.49
C LEU A 125 -1.62 -5.72 17.76
N ASN A 126 -1.12 -6.95 17.74
CA ASN A 126 -1.02 -7.74 18.96
C ASN A 126 0.03 -7.10 19.87
N GLU A 127 -0.40 -6.61 21.03
CA GLU A 127 0.52 -6.24 22.11
C GLU A 127 1.20 -7.53 22.62
N ILE A 128 2.51 -7.65 22.37
CA ILE A 128 3.36 -8.74 22.89
C ILE A 128 3.77 -8.43 24.32
#